data_AF-A0A2S9QSD6-F1
#
_entry.id   AF-A0A2S9QSD6-F1
#
_cell.length_a   1.000
_cell.length_b   1.000
_cell.length_c   1.000
_cell.angle_alpha   90.00
_cell.angle_beta   90.00
_cell.angle_gamma   90.00
#
_symmetry.space_group_name_H-M   'P 1'
#
loop_
_entity.id
_entity.type
_entity.pdbx_description
1 polymer ?
#
loop_
_entity_poly.entity_id
_entity_poly.type
_entity_poly.pdbx_seq_one_letter_code
_entity_poly.pdbx_strand_id
1 'polypeptide(L)'
;MSNWGDDESWGESPSQNEEFYAGAPSNGNGSQSSDSGFVPDAAAVLIAETAVAEAQHLFNVAEDKLSAAEDALADAEDEVGVAEVKAADYEADDGKLPWQRAAATRDVAKRKRAQRRAEKAVGKAQAAVADARAALNDAAENLRAALVTPAPPESDDQPLYYGSVDEFFREYLRLAYRRPINGRARVWAADWWNYDEAVIRLEALWRSWEELRQDASTGMSVWWRDHADHHMAVLMDPDGPFAAADANNEANQSRKGDPLPYTAPPEGLFRDVRLPDEPVELNDAG
;
A
#
# COMPACT_ATOMS: atom_id res chain seq x y z
N MET A 1 12.57 -34.35 -65.08
CA MET A 1 13.54 -35.42 -64.77
C MET A 1 14.54 -34.80 -63.81
N SER A 2 14.22 -34.75 -62.51
CA SER A 2 14.69 -35.68 -61.44
C SER A 2 16.18 -35.46 -61.15
N ASN A 3 16.71 -35.22 -59.94
CA ASN A 3 16.30 -35.41 -58.53
C ASN A 3 17.39 -34.71 -57.65
N TRP A 4 17.10 -33.73 -56.77
CA TRP A 4 16.95 -33.77 -55.28
C TRP A 4 18.11 -34.30 -54.40
N GLY A 5 18.37 -33.54 -53.30
CA GLY A 5 19.07 -33.91 -52.05
C GLY A 5 20.31 -33.05 -51.74
N ASP A 6 20.22 -31.92 -51.05
CA ASP A 6 20.21 -31.71 -49.58
C ASP A 6 21.45 -32.30 -48.88
N ASP A 7 22.31 -31.46 -48.27
CA ASP A 7 22.22 -31.06 -46.85
C ASP A 7 23.46 -30.26 -46.40
N GLU A 8 23.27 -29.49 -45.34
CA GLU A 8 24.12 -28.47 -44.73
C GLU A 8 25.38 -29.00 -44.01
N SER A 9 26.35 -28.10 -43.78
CA SER A 9 26.92 -27.80 -42.44
C SER A 9 28.42 -27.45 -42.45
N TRP A 10 28.72 -26.43 -41.66
CA TRP A 10 29.92 -25.61 -41.61
C TRP A 10 31.08 -26.24 -40.82
N GLY A 11 32.30 -25.80 -41.15
CA GLY A 11 33.54 -26.35 -40.61
C GLY A 11 33.96 -25.85 -39.23
N GLU A 12 35.09 -26.38 -38.77
CA GLU A 12 36.14 -25.74 -37.97
C GLU A 12 37.23 -26.77 -37.62
N SER A 13 38.48 -26.32 -37.64
CA SER A 13 39.69 -27.14 -37.42
C SER A 13 39.95 -27.37 -35.91
N PRO A 14 40.46 -28.53 -35.48
CA PRO A 14 40.71 -28.78 -34.06
C PRO A 14 42.15 -28.41 -33.65
N SER A 15 42.29 -27.62 -32.58
CA SER A 15 43.52 -27.48 -31.82
C SER A 15 43.43 -28.31 -30.53
N GLN A 16 44.52 -29.02 -30.25
CA GLN A 16 44.64 -30.09 -29.28
C GLN A 16 44.65 -29.61 -27.82
N ASN A 17 44.05 -30.42 -26.95
CA ASN A 17 44.21 -30.40 -25.50
C ASN A 17 45.60 -30.88 -25.09
N GLU A 18 46.17 -30.33 -24.03
CA GLU A 18 46.84 -31.14 -23.00
C GLU A 18 46.84 -30.42 -21.64
N GLU A 19 46.43 -31.19 -20.63
CA GLU A 19 46.15 -30.83 -19.25
C GLU A 19 47.43 -30.59 -18.43
N PHE A 20 47.44 -29.63 -17.50
CA PHE A 20 48.31 -29.70 -16.32
C PHE A 20 47.64 -29.11 -15.07
N TYR A 21 47.85 -29.83 -13.97
CA TYR A 21 47.25 -29.80 -12.64
C TYR A 21 46.98 -28.44 -11.95
N ALA A 22 45.78 -28.36 -11.37
CA ALA A 22 45.35 -27.77 -10.10
C ALA A 22 46.30 -26.77 -9.37
N GLY A 23 45.85 -25.52 -9.31
CA GLY A 23 46.31 -24.51 -8.35
C GLY A 23 45.32 -23.35 -8.31
N ALA A 24 44.33 -23.42 -7.42
CA ALA A 24 43.40 -22.31 -7.19
C ALA A 24 44.06 -21.21 -6.36
N PRO A 25 44.07 -19.93 -6.79
CA PRO A 25 44.32 -18.82 -5.88
C PRO A 25 43.00 -18.35 -5.25
N SER A 26 42.99 -18.35 -3.92
CA SER A 26 41.99 -17.71 -3.07
C SER A 26 41.95 -16.21 -3.36
N ASN A 27 40.89 -15.74 -4.02
CA ASN A 27 40.58 -14.32 -4.07
C ASN A 27 39.64 -14.00 -2.90
N GLY A 28 40.23 -13.51 -1.81
CA GLY A 28 39.51 -13.01 -0.65
C GLY A 28 38.74 -11.76 -1.04
N ASN A 29 37.47 -11.94 -1.39
CA ASN A 29 36.53 -10.84 -1.40
C ASN A 29 36.11 -10.61 0.06
N GLY A 30 36.66 -9.56 0.67
CA GLY A 30 36.32 -9.15 2.01
C GLY A 30 34.88 -8.68 2.07
N SER A 31 33.95 -9.61 2.27
CA SER A 31 32.64 -9.34 2.83
C SER A 31 32.86 -8.73 4.22
N GLN A 32 32.84 -7.40 4.30
CA GLN A 32 32.61 -6.72 5.57
C GLN A 32 31.19 -7.06 6.01
N SER A 33 31.07 -8.17 6.72
CA SER A 33 29.94 -8.47 7.59
C SER A 33 29.95 -7.43 8.70
N SER A 34 29.19 -6.35 8.53
CA SER A 34 28.77 -5.54 9.66
C SER A 34 27.74 -6.37 10.42
N ASP A 35 28.25 -7.04 11.44
CA ASP A 35 27.51 -7.63 12.56
C ASP A 35 26.82 -6.51 13.36
N SER A 36 25.78 -5.90 12.76
CA SER A 36 24.79 -5.15 13.50
C SER A 36 23.64 -6.13 13.74
N GLY A 37 23.47 -6.62 14.97
CA GLY A 37 22.38 -7.51 15.39
C GLY A 37 21.00 -6.86 15.34
N PHE A 38 20.73 -6.11 14.28
CA PHE A 38 19.54 -5.35 14.03
C PHE A 38 18.87 -5.92 12.74
N VAL A 39 17.56 -6.16 12.81
CA VAL A 39 16.76 -6.74 11.73
C VAL A 39 15.98 -5.62 11.03
N PRO A 40 16.23 -5.34 9.74
CA PRO A 40 15.48 -4.35 8.96
C PRO A 40 13.98 -4.63 8.97
N ASP A 41 13.17 -3.56 8.84
CA ASP A 41 11.74 -3.71 8.62
C ASP A 41 11.47 -4.43 7.29
N ALA A 42 11.09 -5.71 7.35
CA ALA A 42 10.82 -6.53 6.17
C ALA A 42 9.69 -5.97 5.30
N ALA A 43 8.68 -5.31 5.91
CA ALA A 43 7.59 -4.70 5.17
C ALA A 43 8.06 -3.43 4.45
N ALA A 44 8.83 -2.57 5.12
CA ALA A 44 9.38 -1.37 4.49
C ALA A 44 10.37 -1.71 3.35
N VAL A 45 11.19 -2.75 3.53
CA VAL A 45 12.10 -3.23 2.48
C VAL A 45 11.31 -3.71 1.26
N LEU A 46 10.27 -4.55 1.46
CA LEU A 46 9.44 -5.04 0.35
C LEU A 46 8.75 -3.91 -0.43
N ILE A 47 8.24 -2.90 0.28
CA ILE A 47 7.64 -1.71 -0.33
C ILE A 47 8.68 -0.96 -1.18
N ALA A 48 9.89 -0.76 -0.64
CA ALA A 48 10.95 -0.06 -1.34
C ALA A 48 11.47 -0.85 -2.56
N GLU A 49 11.60 -2.18 -2.47
CA GLU A 49 11.95 -3.04 -3.60
C GLU A 49 10.92 -2.95 -4.73
N THR A 50 9.63 -2.97 -4.36
CA THR A 50 8.53 -2.81 -5.33
C THR A 50 8.60 -1.46 -6.03
N ALA A 51 8.85 -0.39 -5.27
CA ALA A 51 9.02 0.95 -5.82
C ALA A 51 10.23 1.06 -6.77
N VAL A 52 11.34 0.39 -6.47
CA VAL A 52 12.50 0.31 -7.37
C VAL A 52 12.15 -0.41 -8.67
N ALA A 53 11.43 -1.54 -8.59
CA ALA A 53 11.02 -2.30 -9.77
C ALA A 53 10.08 -1.48 -10.68
N GLU A 54 9.11 -0.76 -10.10
CA GLU A 54 8.22 0.14 -10.82
C GLU A 54 8.98 1.30 -11.48
N ALA A 55 9.88 1.96 -10.74
CA ALA A 55 10.69 3.07 -11.26
C ALA A 55 11.61 2.60 -12.40
N GLN A 56 12.20 1.40 -12.28
CA GLN A 56 13.02 0.82 -13.34
C GLN A 56 12.21 0.52 -14.60
N HIS A 57 10.98 0.00 -14.46
CA HIS A 57 10.09 -0.22 -15.58
C HIS A 57 9.75 1.10 -16.31
N LEU A 58 9.39 2.14 -15.55
CA LEU A 58 9.09 3.46 -16.11
C LEU A 58 10.29 4.08 -16.81
N PHE A 59 11.49 3.88 -16.26
CA PHE A 59 12.73 4.31 -16.88
C PHE A 59 12.95 3.66 -18.24
N ASN A 60 12.82 2.33 -18.34
CA ASN A 60 12.96 1.61 -19.61
C ASN A 60 11.92 2.09 -20.65
N VAL A 61 10.67 2.29 -20.22
CA VAL A 61 9.60 2.82 -21.09
C VAL A 61 9.92 4.23 -21.58
N ALA A 62 10.60 5.06 -20.79
CA ALA A 62 11.04 6.38 -21.20
C ALA A 62 12.17 6.31 -22.24
N GLU A 63 13.12 5.39 -22.08
CA GLU A 63 14.19 5.15 -23.05
C GLU A 63 13.64 4.66 -24.39
N ASP A 64 12.70 3.71 -24.39
CA ASP A 64 12.05 3.23 -25.62
C ASP A 64 11.37 4.37 -26.39
N LYS A 65 10.72 5.29 -25.65
CA LYS A 65 10.08 6.48 -26.24
C LYS A 65 11.10 7.49 -26.77
N LEU A 66 12.26 7.61 -26.13
CA LEU A 66 13.34 8.46 -26.62
C LEU A 66 13.89 7.90 -27.93
N SER A 67 14.20 6.60 -27.97
CA SER A 67 14.66 5.92 -29.19
C SER A 67 13.67 6.13 -30.33
N ALA A 68 12.37 5.90 -30.10
CA ALA A 68 11.34 6.10 -31.12
C ALA A 68 11.21 7.57 -31.58
N ALA A 69 11.47 8.54 -30.69
CA ALA A 69 11.46 9.95 -31.04
C ALA A 69 12.69 10.37 -31.86
N GLU A 70 13.85 9.79 -31.57
CA GLU A 70 15.10 10.01 -32.29
C GLU A 70 15.02 9.42 -33.71
N ASP A 71 14.48 8.20 -33.85
CA ASP A 71 14.21 7.59 -35.16
C ASP A 71 13.26 8.48 -36.00
N ALA A 72 12.18 8.97 -35.39
CA ALA A 72 11.24 9.86 -36.07
C ALA A 72 11.85 11.23 -36.44
N LEU A 73 12.86 11.70 -35.70
CA LEU A 73 13.62 12.89 -36.06
C LEU A 73 14.53 12.61 -37.27
N ALA A 74 15.25 11.49 -37.26
CA ALA A 74 16.10 11.08 -38.39
C ALA A 74 15.28 10.96 -39.69
N ASP A 75 14.12 10.29 -39.64
CA ASP A 75 13.20 10.21 -40.77
C ASP A 75 12.78 11.60 -41.27
N ALA A 76 12.45 12.52 -40.35
CA ALA A 76 12.03 13.87 -40.71
C ALA A 76 13.17 14.71 -41.30
N GLU A 77 14.41 14.51 -40.87
CA GLU A 77 15.61 15.13 -41.42
C GLU A 77 15.88 14.65 -42.85
N ASP A 78 15.80 13.35 -43.09
CA ASP A 78 15.92 12.76 -44.42
C ASP A 78 14.84 13.30 -45.38
N GLU A 79 13.59 13.39 -44.91
CA GLU A 79 12.49 13.98 -45.69
C GLU A 79 12.73 15.44 -46.04
N VAL A 80 13.33 16.23 -45.14
CA VAL A 80 13.74 17.61 -45.43
C VAL A 80 14.83 17.63 -46.50
N GLY A 81 15.86 16.78 -46.37
CA GLY A 81 16.94 16.68 -47.35
C GLY A 81 16.43 16.35 -48.75
N VAL A 82 15.53 15.37 -48.88
CA VAL A 82 14.89 15.01 -50.16
C VAL A 82 14.09 16.18 -50.74
N ALA A 83 13.32 16.89 -49.91
CA ALA A 83 12.54 18.03 -50.36
C ALA A 83 13.42 19.20 -50.81
N GLU A 84 14.53 19.46 -50.13
CA GLU A 84 15.48 20.53 -50.48
C GLU A 84 16.19 20.26 -51.80
N VAL A 85 16.69 19.05 -52.02
CA VAL A 85 17.28 18.63 -53.31
C VAL A 85 16.26 18.79 -54.43
N LYS A 86 15.03 18.32 -54.23
CA LYS A 86 13.95 18.47 -55.20
C LYS A 86 13.63 19.93 -55.53
N ALA A 87 13.62 20.81 -54.52
CA ALA A 87 13.38 22.23 -54.73
C ALA A 87 14.51 22.90 -55.51
N ALA A 88 15.77 22.53 -55.23
CA ALA A 88 16.93 23.00 -55.99
C ALA A 88 16.89 22.57 -57.45
N ASP A 89 16.56 21.31 -57.73
CA ASP A 89 16.40 20.78 -59.09
C ASP A 89 15.31 21.53 -59.87
N TYR A 90 14.18 21.83 -59.21
CA TYR A 90 13.06 22.55 -59.84
C TYR A 90 13.40 24.01 -60.13
N GLU A 91 14.24 24.64 -59.31
CA GLU A 91 14.67 26.02 -59.51
C GLU A 91 15.69 26.13 -60.66
N ALA A 92 16.57 25.15 -60.80
CA ALA A 92 17.58 25.09 -61.87
C ALA A 92 17.00 24.70 -63.24
N ASP A 93 15.81 24.08 -63.30
CA ASP A 93 15.17 23.64 -64.54
C ASP A 93 14.26 24.74 -65.14
N ASP A 94 14.70 25.33 -66.25
CA ASP A 94 13.96 26.35 -67.03
C ASP A 94 12.62 25.82 -67.61
N GLY A 95 12.43 24.50 -67.68
CA GLY A 95 11.18 23.87 -68.10
C GLY A 95 10.09 23.86 -67.02
N LYS A 96 10.41 24.23 -65.77
CA LYS A 96 9.45 24.25 -64.66
C LYS A 96 8.65 25.55 -64.59
N LEU A 97 7.34 25.41 -64.43
CA LEU A 97 6.43 26.54 -64.28
C LEU A 97 6.61 27.21 -62.91
N PRO A 98 6.38 28.54 -62.78
CA PRO A 98 6.55 29.25 -61.52
C PRO A 98 5.80 28.65 -60.32
N TRP A 99 4.59 28.14 -60.55
CA TRP A 99 3.80 27.50 -59.49
C TRP A 99 4.39 26.17 -59.01
N GLN A 100 5.11 25.43 -59.89
CA GLN A 100 5.77 24.17 -59.52
C GLN A 100 6.96 24.43 -58.60
N ARG A 101 7.75 25.48 -58.90
CA ARG A 101 8.84 25.95 -58.02
C ARG A 101 8.28 26.40 -56.66
N ALA A 102 7.22 27.22 -56.67
CA ALA A 102 6.54 27.65 -55.45
C ALA A 102 5.97 26.47 -54.63
N ALA A 103 5.46 25.43 -55.29
CA ALA A 103 4.98 24.21 -54.63
C ALA A 103 6.11 23.43 -53.95
N ALA A 104 7.27 23.29 -54.61
CA ALA A 104 8.44 22.64 -54.03
C ALA A 104 8.94 23.38 -52.77
N THR A 105 9.04 24.72 -52.82
CA THR A 105 9.41 25.54 -51.65
C THR A 105 8.42 25.38 -50.49
N ARG A 106 7.11 25.27 -50.79
CA ARG A 106 6.09 25.00 -49.76
C ARG A 106 6.22 23.62 -49.14
N ASP A 107 6.63 22.61 -49.91
CA ASP A 107 6.88 21.26 -49.41
C ASP A 107 8.09 21.25 -48.47
N VAL A 108 9.21 21.89 -48.84
CA VAL A 108 10.36 22.09 -47.94
C VAL A 108 9.91 22.73 -46.63
N ALA A 109 9.12 23.81 -46.70
CA ALA A 109 8.60 24.47 -45.50
C ALA A 109 7.70 23.55 -44.66
N LYS A 110 6.95 22.63 -45.29
CA LYS A 110 6.13 21.62 -44.61
C LYS A 110 7.00 20.58 -43.89
N ARG A 111 8.02 20.04 -44.55
CA ARG A 111 8.95 19.07 -43.95
C ARG A 111 9.74 19.67 -42.79
N LYS A 112 10.24 20.91 -42.94
CA LYS A 112 10.90 21.63 -41.83
C LYS A 112 9.99 21.86 -40.61
N ARG A 113 8.67 22.01 -40.81
CA ARG A 113 7.70 22.05 -39.70
C ARG A 113 7.51 20.67 -39.04
N ALA A 114 7.63 19.59 -39.80
CA ALA A 114 7.62 18.23 -39.25
C ALA A 114 8.89 17.94 -38.45
N GLN A 115 10.08 18.25 -38.99
CA GLN A 115 11.37 18.17 -38.30
C GLN A 115 11.33 18.89 -36.95
N ARG A 116 10.93 20.17 -36.90
CA ARG A 116 10.82 20.92 -35.63
C ARG A 116 9.85 20.29 -34.61
N ARG A 117 8.82 19.58 -35.07
CA ARG A 117 7.91 18.85 -34.17
C ARG A 117 8.58 17.59 -33.62
N ALA A 118 9.35 16.87 -34.44
CA ALA A 118 10.14 15.72 -34.02
C ALA A 118 11.25 16.14 -33.04
N GLU A 119 12.00 17.21 -33.32
CA GLU A 119 13.00 17.79 -32.39
C GLU A 119 12.38 18.09 -31.01
N LYS A 120 11.19 18.70 -31.00
CA LYS A 120 10.46 18.95 -29.76
C LYS A 120 10.01 17.67 -29.05
N ALA A 121 9.67 16.62 -29.80
CA ALA A 121 9.32 15.31 -29.25
C ALA A 121 10.53 14.64 -28.60
N VAL A 122 11.71 14.69 -29.25
CA VAL A 122 12.99 14.23 -28.67
C VAL A 122 13.28 14.97 -27.37
N GLY A 123 13.23 16.31 -27.37
CA GLY A 123 13.46 17.10 -26.15
C GLY A 123 12.49 16.75 -25.01
N LYS A 124 11.22 16.45 -25.34
CA LYS A 124 10.24 15.98 -24.34
C LYS A 124 10.57 14.58 -23.83
N ALA A 125 11.01 13.66 -24.69
CA ALA A 125 11.39 12.31 -24.30
C ALA A 125 12.66 12.32 -23.44
N GLN A 126 13.66 13.14 -23.79
CA GLN A 126 14.87 13.34 -22.98
C GLN A 126 14.54 13.85 -21.58
N ALA A 127 13.63 14.82 -21.45
CA ALA A 127 13.16 15.29 -20.15
C ALA A 127 12.49 14.16 -19.35
N ALA A 128 11.63 13.35 -20.00
CA ALA A 128 10.99 12.22 -19.34
C ALA A 128 11.99 11.13 -18.88
N VAL A 129 13.04 10.87 -19.65
CA VAL A 129 14.14 9.97 -19.26
C VAL A 129 14.89 10.52 -18.04
N ALA A 130 15.16 11.83 -18.01
CA ALA A 130 15.80 12.48 -16.86
C ALA A 130 14.94 12.39 -15.60
N ASP A 131 13.63 12.67 -15.71
CA ASP A 131 12.69 12.56 -14.60
C ASP A 131 12.57 11.11 -14.08
N ALA A 132 12.45 10.14 -14.99
CA ALA A 132 12.37 8.72 -14.62
C ALA A 132 13.68 8.22 -13.98
N ARG A 133 14.84 8.70 -14.45
CA ARG A 133 16.14 8.40 -13.84
C ARG A 133 16.23 8.97 -12.43
N ALA A 134 15.77 10.20 -12.21
CA ALA A 134 15.73 10.79 -10.88
C ALA A 134 14.84 9.97 -9.93
N ALA A 135 13.64 9.60 -10.37
CA ALA A 135 12.73 8.76 -9.59
C ALA A 135 13.32 7.38 -9.24
N LEU A 136 14.06 6.76 -10.18
CA LEU A 136 14.77 5.50 -9.93
C LEU A 136 15.87 5.66 -8.88
N ASN A 137 16.63 6.77 -8.93
CA ASN A 137 17.65 7.05 -7.92
C ASN A 137 17.02 7.28 -6.54
N ASP A 138 15.94 8.05 -6.47
CA ASP A 138 15.21 8.29 -5.21
C ASP A 138 14.66 6.97 -4.63
N ALA A 139 14.09 6.10 -5.47
CA ALA A 139 13.62 4.78 -5.05
C ALA A 139 14.77 3.91 -4.53
N ALA A 140 15.94 3.95 -5.19
CA ALA A 140 17.12 3.22 -4.75
C ALA A 140 17.69 3.77 -3.43
N GLU A 141 17.66 5.08 -3.21
CA GLU A 141 18.03 5.69 -1.93
C GLU A 141 17.05 5.31 -0.82
N ASN A 142 15.75 5.28 -1.10
CA ASN A 142 14.73 4.81 -0.16
C ASN A 142 14.93 3.33 0.20
N LEU A 143 15.27 2.48 -0.76
CA LEU A 143 15.61 1.08 -0.49
C LEU A 143 16.85 0.95 0.39
N ARG A 144 17.91 1.71 0.09
CA ARG A 144 19.12 1.75 0.93
C ARG A 144 18.79 2.21 2.35
N ALA A 145 17.95 3.23 2.50
CA ALA A 145 17.48 3.71 3.79
C ALA A 145 16.69 2.62 4.52
N ALA A 146 15.77 1.93 3.87
CA ALA A 146 14.99 0.84 4.45
C ALA A 146 15.87 -0.31 4.94
N LEU A 147 16.89 -0.69 4.17
CA LEU A 147 17.83 -1.76 4.52
C LEU A 147 18.69 -1.47 5.77
N VAL A 148 18.88 -0.18 6.12
CA VAL A 148 19.64 0.23 7.31
C VAL A 148 18.76 0.77 8.43
N THR A 149 17.45 0.84 8.21
CA THR A 149 16.50 1.38 9.20
C THR A 149 15.95 0.25 10.06
N PRO A 150 16.09 0.35 11.38
CA PRO A 150 15.01 0.23 12.31
C PRO A 150 13.75 -0.53 11.89
N ALA A 151 13.57 -1.85 12.10
CA ALA A 151 12.21 -2.31 12.34
C ALA A 151 11.71 -1.41 13.47
N PRO A 152 10.60 -0.66 13.28
CA PRO A 152 9.99 0.02 14.40
C PRO A 152 9.91 -1.00 15.53
N PRO A 153 10.14 -0.61 16.79
CA PRO A 153 9.70 -1.48 17.86
C PRO A 153 8.27 -1.87 17.49
N GLU A 154 7.97 -3.19 17.46
CA GLU A 154 6.57 -3.65 17.40
C GLU A 154 5.81 -2.68 18.28
N SER A 155 4.79 -2.01 17.72
CA SER A 155 4.03 -1.04 18.50
C SER A 155 3.74 -1.75 19.81
N ASP A 156 4.30 -1.25 20.91
CA ASP A 156 3.85 -1.64 22.24
C ASP A 156 2.37 -1.29 22.16
N ASP A 157 1.54 -2.30 21.88
CA ASP A 157 0.11 -2.24 22.11
C ASP A 157 0.07 -1.79 23.56
N GLN A 158 -0.19 -0.50 23.77
CA GLN A 158 -0.27 0.00 25.13
C GLN A 158 -1.26 -0.92 25.80
N PRO A 159 -0.88 -1.57 26.91
CA PRO A 159 -1.69 -2.63 27.46
C PRO A 159 -3.09 -2.09 27.63
N LEU A 160 -4.08 -2.87 27.16
CA LEU A 160 -5.48 -2.50 27.28
C LEU A 160 -5.73 -2.06 28.71
N TYR A 161 -6.40 -0.92 28.88
CA TYR A 161 -6.58 -0.38 30.22
C TYR A 161 -7.56 -1.25 31.01
N TYR A 162 -8.62 -1.73 30.36
CA TYR A 162 -9.49 -2.79 30.86
C TYR A 162 -9.18 -4.10 30.13
N GLY A 163 -9.25 -5.22 30.84
CA GLY A 163 -8.96 -6.55 30.32
C GLY A 163 -10.16 -7.26 29.71
N SER A 164 -11.37 -6.75 29.95
CA SER A 164 -12.58 -7.30 29.35
C SER A 164 -13.70 -6.26 29.28
N VAL A 165 -14.72 -6.54 28.47
CA VAL A 165 -15.96 -5.75 28.42
C VAL A 165 -16.68 -5.69 29.77
N ASP A 166 -16.63 -6.75 30.60
CA ASP A 166 -17.18 -6.71 31.96
C ASP A 166 -16.45 -5.71 32.83
N GLU A 167 -15.12 -5.73 32.82
CA GLU A 167 -14.31 -4.80 33.61
C GLU A 167 -14.55 -3.34 33.16
N PHE A 168 -14.54 -3.10 31.85
CA PHE A 168 -14.88 -1.81 31.25
C PHE A 168 -16.28 -1.33 31.67
N PHE A 169 -17.28 -2.21 31.60
CA PHE A 169 -18.64 -1.85 31.99
C PHE A 169 -18.74 -1.59 33.50
N ARG A 170 -18.22 -2.52 34.31
CA ARG A 170 -18.29 -2.54 35.77
C ARG A 170 -17.62 -1.31 36.38
N GLU A 171 -16.46 -0.93 35.86
CA GLU A 171 -15.59 0.09 36.45
C GLU A 171 -15.70 1.46 35.79
N TYR A 172 -16.20 1.54 34.54
CA TYR A 172 -16.31 2.81 33.83
C TYR A 172 -17.71 3.10 33.30
N LEU A 173 -18.19 2.35 32.31
CA LEU A 173 -19.36 2.77 31.52
C LEU A 173 -20.62 2.93 32.39
N ARG A 174 -20.86 1.99 33.32
CA ARG A 174 -22.02 2.05 34.21
C ARG A 174 -21.98 3.24 35.18
N LEU A 175 -20.79 3.74 35.50
CA LEU A 175 -20.60 4.90 36.36
C LEU A 175 -20.75 6.22 35.58
N ALA A 176 -20.42 6.21 34.28
CA ALA A 176 -20.61 7.34 33.39
C ALA A 176 -22.10 7.60 33.08
N TYR A 177 -22.89 6.55 32.85
CA TYR A 177 -24.32 6.66 32.51
C TYR A 177 -25.24 6.67 33.75
N ARG A 178 -25.40 7.82 34.40
CA ARG A 178 -26.21 7.97 35.64
C ARG A 178 -27.68 8.35 35.41
N ARG A 179 -28.27 7.83 34.34
CA ARG A 179 -29.66 8.09 33.94
C ARG A 179 -30.60 7.12 34.69
N PRO A 180 -31.81 7.56 35.11
CA PRO A 180 -32.75 6.65 35.75
C PRO A 180 -33.24 5.58 34.75
N ILE A 181 -33.26 4.33 35.21
CA ILE A 181 -33.89 3.20 34.54
C ILE A 181 -35.21 2.89 35.25
N ASN A 182 -36.32 3.03 34.52
CA ASN A 182 -37.68 2.90 35.07
C ASN A 182 -38.54 1.87 34.34
N GLY A 183 -37.96 1.13 33.38
CA GLY A 183 -38.65 0.09 32.63
C GLY A 183 -39.75 0.60 31.67
N ARG A 184 -39.86 1.91 31.46
CA ARG A 184 -40.83 2.52 30.54
C ARG A 184 -40.18 3.36 29.45
N ALA A 185 -39.44 4.39 29.87
CA ALA A 185 -38.75 5.29 28.95
C ALA A 185 -37.33 4.82 28.65
N ARG A 186 -36.77 3.98 29.53
CA ARG A 186 -35.50 3.28 29.35
C ARG A 186 -35.60 1.92 29.99
N VAL A 187 -35.16 0.91 29.27
CA VAL A 187 -35.08 -0.47 29.74
C VAL A 187 -33.61 -0.87 29.86
N TRP A 188 -33.31 -1.72 30.84
CA TRP A 188 -31.98 -2.26 31.07
C TRP A 188 -32.11 -3.62 31.75
N ALA A 189 -31.12 -4.48 31.56
CA ALA A 189 -30.98 -5.73 32.31
C ALA A 189 -29.67 -5.68 33.10
N ALA A 190 -29.74 -5.89 34.42
CA ALA A 190 -28.54 -5.91 35.27
C ALA A 190 -27.59 -7.06 34.89
N ASP A 191 -28.17 -8.17 34.45
CA ASP A 191 -27.54 -9.33 33.85
C ASP A 191 -27.42 -9.18 32.33
N TRP A 192 -26.94 -8.02 31.86
CA TRP A 192 -26.79 -7.68 30.45
C TRP A 192 -26.04 -8.74 29.62
N TRP A 193 -25.17 -9.51 30.27
CA TRP A 193 -24.39 -10.60 29.69
C TRP A 193 -25.25 -11.81 29.25
N ASN A 194 -26.53 -11.88 29.62
CA ASN A 194 -27.50 -12.84 29.10
C ASN A 194 -28.09 -12.45 27.74
N TYR A 195 -27.73 -11.29 27.19
CA TYR A 195 -28.28 -10.75 25.96
C TYR A 195 -27.18 -10.56 24.92
N ASP A 196 -27.10 -11.46 23.94
CA ASP A 196 -26.01 -11.51 22.94
C ASP A 196 -25.83 -10.17 22.21
N GLU A 197 -26.92 -9.54 21.77
CA GLU A 197 -26.84 -8.24 21.10
C GLU A 197 -26.28 -7.15 22.04
N ALA A 198 -26.61 -7.21 23.33
CA ALA A 198 -26.07 -6.26 24.29
C ALA A 198 -24.57 -6.48 24.52
N VAL A 199 -24.14 -7.75 24.63
CA VAL A 199 -22.72 -8.11 24.74
C VAL A 199 -21.93 -7.57 23.56
N ILE A 200 -22.38 -7.80 22.33
CA ILE A 200 -21.68 -7.34 21.11
C ILE A 200 -21.57 -5.81 21.07
N ARG A 201 -22.64 -5.09 21.45
CA ARG A 201 -22.65 -3.62 21.46
C ARG A 201 -21.73 -3.07 22.55
N LEU A 202 -21.72 -3.67 23.74
CA LEU A 202 -20.85 -3.26 24.83
C LEU A 202 -19.37 -3.58 24.53
N GLU A 203 -19.10 -4.70 23.85
CA GLU A 203 -17.76 -5.04 23.34
C GLU A 203 -17.28 -3.98 22.33
N ALA A 204 -18.12 -3.59 21.36
CA ALA A 204 -17.79 -2.52 20.42
C ALA A 204 -17.51 -1.18 21.10
N LEU A 205 -18.25 -0.86 22.18
CA LEU A 205 -18.00 0.33 23.00
C LEU A 205 -16.66 0.26 23.72
N TRP A 206 -16.32 -0.88 24.30
CA TRP A 206 -15.03 -1.09 24.96
C TRP A 206 -13.87 -0.95 23.97
N ARG A 207 -13.93 -1.64 22.82
CA ARG A 207 -12.86 -1.59 21.80
C ARG A 207 -12.64 -0.19 21.25
N SER A 208 -13.73 0.52 20.92
CA SER A 208 -13.62 1.91 20.45
C SER A 208 -13.11 2.86 21.54
N TRP A 209 -13.38 2.58 22.82
CA TRP A 209 -12.85 3.37 23.93
C TRP A 209 -11.34 3.14 24.12
N GLU A 210 -10.87 1.90 24.06
CA GLU A 210 -9.44 1.56 24.18
C GLU A 210 -8.58 2.19 23.09
N GLU A 211 -9.13 2.31 21.88
CA GLU A 211 -8.50 3.02 20.78
C GLU A 211 -8.51 4.54 21.03
N LEU A 212 -9.71 5.12 21.20
CA LEU A 212 -9.86 6.57 21.23
C LEU A 212 -9.36 7.23 22.52
N ARG A 213 -9.19 6.49 23.63
CA ARG A 213 -8.55 7.05 24.85
C ARG A 213 -7.08 7.42 24.62
N GLN A 214 -6.44 6.86 23.61
CA GLN A 214 -5.03 7.13 23.30
C GLN A 214 -4.87 8.51 22.66
N ASP A 215 -5.92 9.02 22.00
CA ASP A 215 -5.98 10.41 21.54
C ASP A 215 -6.39 11.35 22.69
N ALA A 216 -5.39 11.97 23.32
CA ALA A 216 -5.58 12.97 24.36
C ALA A 216 -6.25 14.28 23.87
N SER A 217 -6.34 14.52 22.56
CA SER A 217 -6.89 15.76 22.01
C SER A 217 -8.41 15.74 21.94
N THR A 218 -8.98 14.89 21.08
CA THR A 218 -10.42 14.86 20.78
C THR A 218 -11.03 13.48 20.94
N GLY A 219 -10.21 12.46 21.16
CA GLY A 219 -10.60 11.06 21.22
C GLY A 219 -11.81 10.79 22.10
N MET A 220 -11.85 11.35 23.32
CA MET A 220 -13.01 11.21 24.19
C MET A 220 -14.28 11.86 23.64
N SER A 221 -14.18 13.02 23.01
CA SER A 221 -15.33 13.70 22.40
C SER A 221 -15.89 12.88 21.23
N VAL A 222 -14.99 12.36 20.39
CA VAL A 222 -15.32 11.47 19.27
C VAL A 222 -15.98 10.19 19.77
N TRP A 223 -15.40 9.55 20.80
CA TRP A 223 -15.95 8.33 21.37
C TRP A 223 -17.37 8.51 21.88
N TRP A 224 -17.64 9.58 22.63
CA TRP A 224 -18.99 9.89 23.11
C TRP A 224 -19.98 10.10 21.96
N ARG A 225 -19.61 10.93 20.98
CA ARG A 225 -20.48 11.33 19.87
C ARG A 225 -20.79 10.18 18.92
N ASP A 226 -19.76 9.43 18.53
CA ASP A 226 -19.84 8.48 17.40
C ASP A 226 -20.12 7.04 17.86
N HIS A 227 -19.75 6.70 19.10
CA HIS A 227 -19.87 5.33 19.62
C HIS A 227 -20.82 5.24 20.82
N ALA A 228 -20.48 5.91 21.94
CA ALA A 228 -21.19 5.75 23.20
C ALA A 228 -22.67 6.14 23.09
N ASP A 229 -22.98 7.37 22.66
CA ASP A 229 -24.36 7.84 22.61
C ASP A 229 -25.21 7.06 21.60
N HIS A 230 -24.63 6.60 20.49
CA HIS A 230 -25.33 5.76 19.52
C HIS A 230 -25.72 4.40 20.12
N HIS A 231 -24.75 3.63 20.61
CA HIS A 231 -25.03 2.29 21.13
C HIS A 231 -25.86 2.33 22.41
N MET A 232 -25.63 3.32 23.29
CA MET A 232 -26.39 3.45 24.53
C MET A 232 -27.83 3.90 24.30
N ALA A 233 -28.11 4.67 23.24
CA ALA A 233 -29.49 4.97 22.85
C ALA A 233 -30.23 3.68 22.46
N VAL A 234 -29.61 2.80 21.67
CA VAL A 234 -30.21 1.52 21.25
C VAL A 234 -30.34 0.54 22.42
N LEU A 235 -29.31 0.42 23.26
CA LEU A 235 -29.34 -0.48 24.41
C LEU A 235 -30.45 -0.11 25.40
N MET A 236 -30.68 1.19 25.62
CA MET A 236 -31.70 1.66 26.55
C MET A 236 -33.11 1.77 25.92
N ASP A 237 -33.25 1.49 24.63
CA ASP A 237 -34.53 1.58 23.93
C ASP A 237 -35.51 0.52 24.47
N PRO A 238 -36.78 0.87 24.76
CA PRO A 238 -37.79 -0.10 25.20
C PRO A 238 -38.03 -1.26 24.22
N ASP A 239 -37.83 -1.02 22.92
CA ASP A 239 -37.91 -2.03 21.86
C ASP A 239 -36.52 -2.59 21.48
N GLY A 240 -35.50 -2.24 22.27
CA GLY A 240 -34.11 -2.63 22.06
C GLY A 240 -33.73 -4.01 22.62
N PRO A 241 -32.42 -4.29 22.78
CA PRO A 241 -31.91 -5.60 23.18
C PRO A 241 -32.49 -6.13 24.50
N PHE A 242 -32.90 -5.24 25.40
CA PHE A 242 -33.47 -5.60 26.70
C PHE A 242 -35.00 -5.60 26.74
N ALA A 243 -35.70 -5.57 25.60
CA ALA A 243 -37.17 -5.52 25.56
C ALA A 243 -37.85 -6.68 26.30
N ALA A 244 -37.19 -7.84 26.40
CA ALA A 244 -37.67 -9.01 27.13
C ALA A 244 -37.33 -9.02 28.63
N ALA A 245 -36.54 -8.06 29.12
CA ALA A 245 -36.15 -7.98 30.52
C ALA A 245 -37.34 -7.64 31.42
N ASP A 246 -37.41 -8.22 32.62
CA ASP A 246 -38.44 -7.86 33.59
C ASP A 246 -38.22 -6.43 34.11
N ALA A 247 -39.04 -5.52 33.61
CA ALA A 247 -39.04 -4.09 33.96
C ALA A 247 -39.40 -3.83 35.44
N ASN A 248 -40.06 -4.78 36.12
CA ASN A 248 -40.45 -4.64 37.53
C ASN A 248 -39.42 -5.24 38.50
N ASN A 249 -38.40 -5.95 37.98
CA ASN A 249 -37.33 -6.46 38.81
C ASN A 249 -36.50 -5.28 39.34
N GLU A 250 -36.41 -5.15 40.67
CA GLU A 250 -35.66 -4.07 41.33
C GLU A 250 -34.18 -4.07 40.92
N ALA A 251 -33.61 -5.23 40.61
CA ALA A 251 -32.23 -5.33 40.13
C ALA A 251 -32.01 -4.59 38.80
N ASN A 252 -33.05 -4.42 37.97
CA ASN A 252 -33.00 -3.73 36.67
C ASN A 252 -33.31 -2.23 36.76
N GLN A 253 -33.60 -1.71 37.95
CA GLN A 253 -34.02 -0.32 38.14
C GLN A 253 -32.92 0.52 38.77
N SER A 254 -32.88 1.80 38.43
CA SER A 254 -31.95 2.76 39.04
C SER A 254 -32.58 4.14 39.15
N ARG A 255 -32.25 4.89 40.22
CA ARG A 255 -32.72 6.26 40.37
C ARG A 255 -31.81 7.21 39.61
N LYS A 256 -32.25 8.46 39.47
CA LYS A 256 -31.42 9.50 38.85
C LYS A 256 -30.16 9.70 39.69
N GLY A 257 -29.00 9.57 39.05
CA GLY A 257 -27.73 9.65 39.74
C GLY A 257 -27.22 8.31 40.26
N ASP A 258 -27.97 7.21 40.19
CA ASP A 258 -27.38 5.90 40.50
C ASP A 258 -26.58 5.39 39.28
N PRO A 259 -25.56 4.53 39.48
CA PRO A 259 -24.94 3.79 38.38
C PRO A 259 -25.98 2.97 37.61
N LEU A 260 -25.65 2.57 36.38
CA LEU A 260 -26.47 1.57 35.69
C LEU A 260 -26.51 0.26 36.50
N PRO A 261 -27.66 -0.42 36.52
CA PRO A 261 -27.79 -1.69 37.22
C PRO A 261 -26.82 -2.75 36.68
N TYR A 262 -26.29 -3.57 37.57
CA TYR A 262 -25.25 -4.55 37.28
C TYR A 262 -25.35 -5.76 38.20
N THR A 263 -25.27 -6.95 37.61
CA THR A 263 -24.98 -8.21 38.29
C THR A 263 -23.71 -8.81 37.69
N ALA A 264 -22.88 -9.40 38.54
CA ALA A 264 -21.63 -10.01 38.09
C ALA A 264 -21.92 -11.18 37.12
N PRO A 265 -21.22 -11.26 35.98
CA PRO A 265 -21.30 -12.42 35.10
C PRO A 265 -20.74 -13.66 35.80
N PRO A 266 -21.13 -14.87 35.33
CA PRO A 266 -20.50 -16.11 35.76
C PRO A 266 -18.98 -16.05 35.62
N GLU A 267 -18.29 -16.66 36.56
CA GLU A 267 -16.83 -16.75 36.54
C GLU A 267 -16.35 -17.39 35.22
N GLY A 268 -15.36 -16.76 34.58
CA GLY A 268 -14.80 -17.21 33.31
C GLY A 268 -15.59 -16.84 32.06
N LEU A 269 -16.76 -16.18 32.16
CA LEU A 269 -17.52 -15.76 30.98
C LEU A 269 -16.78 -14.71 30.14
N PHE A 270 -16.11 -13.77 30.81
CA PHE A 270 -15.25 -12.77 30.17
C PHE A 270 -13.82 -12.90 30.71
N ARG A 271 -12.93 -13.42 29.86
CA ARG A 271 -11.50 -13.58 30.17
C ARG A 271 -10.81 -12.22 30.10
N ASP A 272 -9.87 -11.99 31.01
CA ASP A 272 -8.94 -10.86 30.91
C ASP A 272 -7.96 -11.11 29.76
N VAL A 273 -8.13 -10.38 28.66
CA VAL A 273 -7.34 -10.56 27.44
C VAL A 273 -5.93 -9.97 27.57
N ARG A 274 -5.62 -9.25 28.65
CA ARG A 274 -4.25 -8.78 28.97
C ARG A 274 -3.39 -9.92 29.51
N LEU A 275 -4.02 -10.97 30.02
CA LEU A 275 -3.32 -12.12 30.57
C LEU A 275 -2.95 -13.10 29.44
N PRO A 276 -1.70 -13.59 29.40
CA PRO A 276 -1.29 -14.59 28.41
C PRO A 276 -2.19 -15.81 28.50
N ASP A 277 -2.52 -16.44 27.37
CA ASP A 277 -3.25 -17.71 27.35
C ASP A 277 -2.49 -18.72 28.20
N GLU A 278 -3.07 -19.13 29.34
CA GLU A 278 -2.49 -20.24 30.08
C GLU A 278 -2.61 -21.49 29.21
N PRO A 279 -1.50 -22.24 28.98
CA PRO A 279 -1.58 -23.48 28.25
C PRO A 279 -2.57 -24.39 28.97
N VAL A 280 -3.59 -24.86 28.23
CA VAL A 280 -4.52 -25.86 28.73
C VAL A 280 -3.69 -27.09 29.10
N GLU A 281 -3.42 -27.30 30.38
CA GLU A 281 -2.87 -28.56 30.85
C GLU A 281 -3.90 -29.64 30.55
N LEU A 282 -3.69 -30.34 29.44
CA LEU A 282 -4.33 -31.61 29.15
C LEU A 282 -3.93 -32.55 30.28
N ASN A 283 -4.76 -32.60 31.32
CA ASN A 283 -4.71 -33.68 32.29
C ASN A 283 -4.98 -34.98 31.53
N ASP A 284 -3.91 -35.68 31.16
CA ASP A 284 -3.93 -37.08 30.79
C ASP A 284 -4.44 -37.86 32.02
N ALA A 285 -5.76 -38.03 32.08
CA ALA A 285 -6.40 -38.97 32.98
C ALA A 285 -6.05 -40.38 32.49
N GLY A 286 -5.25 -41.08 33.31
CA GLY A 286 -4.89 -42.49 33.13
C GLY A 286 -6.03 -43.48 33.39
#